data_AF-A0A848T8Z2-F1
#
_entry.id   AF-A0A848T8Z2-F1
#
_cell.length_a   1.000
_cell.length_b   1.000
_cell.length_c   1.000
_cell.angle_alpha   90.00
_cell.angle_beta   90.00
_cell.angle_gamma   90.00
#
_symmetry.space_group_name_H-M   'P 1'
#
loop_
_entity.id
_entity.type
_entity.pdbx_description
1 polymer ?
#
loop_
_entity_poly.entity_id
_entity_poly.type
_entity_poly.pdbx_seq_one_letter_code
_entity_poly.pdbx_strand_id
1 'polypeptide(L)'
;MRKLAAGNWKMNGTGESLSEIDALVAAHPAPGCDVLICPPATLLSRLSERTSGSAVATGGQDCHRNTSGAHTGDVSAAMIADAGGT
;
A
#
# COMPACT_ATOMS: atom_id res chain seq x y z
N MET A 1 -5.32 2.36 -22.18
CA MET A 1 -4.98 1.92 -20.81
C MET A 1 -3.80 2.74 -20.35
N ARG A 2 -3.85 3.31 -19.13
CA ARG A 2 -2.68 3.96 -18.51
C ARG A 2 -1.73 2.87 -17.99
N LYS A 3 -0.42 3.08 -18.07
CA LYS A 3 0.58 2.11 -17.56
C LYS A 3 0.53 2.11 -16.03
N LEU A 4 0.82 0.97 -15.42
CA LEU A 4 0.92 0.80 -13.96
C LEU A 4 2.35 0.42 -13.57
N ALA A 5 2.91 1.15 -12.61
CA ALA A 5 4.11 0.78 -11.88
C ALA A 5 3.73 0.33 -10.47
N ALA A 6 3.89 -0.96 -10.16
CA ALA A 6 3.56 -1.52 -8.85
C ALA A 6 4.85 -1.94 -8.11
N GLY A 7 5.08 -1.34 -6.94
CA GLY A 7 6.19 -1.65 -6.05
C GLY A 7 5.75 -2.61 -4.95
N ASN A 8 6.07 -3.91 -5.09
CA ASN A 8 5.88 -4.88 -4.01
C ASN A 8 7.12 -4.92 -3.11
N TRP A 9 6.97 -4.47 -1.86
CA TRP A 9 8.07 -4.44 -0.89
C TRP A 9 8.43 -5.82 -0.34
N LYS A 10 7.59 -6.83 -0.58
CA LYS A 10 7.72 -8.17 0.00
C LYS A 10 7.83 -8.07 1.53
N MET A 11 8.65 -8.91 2.16
CA MET A 11 8.91 -8.87 3.60
C MET A 11 10.05 -7.88 3.94
N ASN A 12 9.96 -6.63 3.48
CA ASN A 12 10.96 -5.59 3.76
C ASN A 12 10.34 -4.29 4.26
N GLY A 13 11.12 -3.59 5.10
CA GLY A 13 10.81 -2.28 5.62
C GLY A 13 10.32 -2.30 7.06
N THR A 14 10.57 -1.20 7.75
CA THR A 14 10.01 -0.87 9.07
C THR A 14 9.43 0.54 9.02
N GLY A 15 9.07 1.12 10.17
CA GLY A 15 8.60 2.51 10.23
C GLY A 15 9.62 3.52 9.68
N GLU A 16 10.92 3.24 9.75
CA GLU A 16 11.99 4.12 9.24
C GLU A 16 11.98 4.22 7.71
N SER A 17 11.62 3.12 7.03
CA SER A 17 11.53 3.05 5.57
C SER A 17 10.42 3.92 4.98
N LEU A 18 9.48 4.40 5.81
CA LEU A 18 8.39 5.25 5.32
C LEU A 18 8.87 6.60 4.78
N SER A 19 10.07 7.05 5.14
CA SER A 19 10.69 8.25 4.56
C SER A 19 10.93 8.14 3.05
N GLU A 20 11.08 6.91 2.52
CA GLU A 20 11.19 6.66 1.08
C GLU A 20 9.90 7.04 0.32
N ILE A 21 8.75 6.93 0.99
CA ILE A 21 7.44 7.25 0.41
C ILE A 21 7.23 8.75 0.35
N ASP A 22 7.65 9.49 1.38
CA ASP A 22 7.62 10.95 1.35
C ASP A 22 8.46 11.47 0.16
N ALA A 23 9.65 10.89 -0.04
CA ALA A 23 10.52 11.22 -1.15
C ALA A 23 9.90 10.87 -2.51
N LEU A 24 9.25 9.70 -2.64
CA LEU A 24 8.56 9.29 -3.86
C LEU A 24 7.42 10.25 -4.24
N VAL A 25 6.57 10.60 -3.26
CA VAL A 25 5.45 11.53 -3.46
C VAL A 25 5.95 12.92 -3.88
N ALA A 26 7.01 13.42 -3.24
CA ALA A 26 7.61 14.71 -3.57
C ALA A 26 8.26 14.72 -4.97
N ALA A 27 8.91 13.63 -5.37
CA ALA A 27 9.56 13.50 -6.68
C ALA A 27 8.55 13.35 -7.83
N HIS A 28 7.38 12.76 -7.55
CA HIS A 28 6.36 12.47 -8.54
C HIS A 28 4.97 12.97 -8.12
N PRO A 29 4.74 14.29 -8.03
CA PRO A 29 3.43 14.84 -7.68
C PRO A 29 2.36 14.58 -8.76
N ALA A 30 2.78 14.37 -10.02
CA ALA A 30 1.91 14.09 -11.16
C ALA A 30 2.58 13.06 -12.11
N PRO A 31 2.63 11.77 -11.74
CA PRO A 31 3.28 10.74 -12.54
C PRO A 31 2.52 10.49 -13.84
N GLY A 32 3.25 10.19 -14.93
CA GLY A 32 2.68 9.83 -16.23
C GLY A 32 2.04 8.43 -16.29
N CYS A 33 2.06 7.71 -15.16
CA CYS A 33 1.51 6.37 -14.99
C CYS A 33 0.81 6.25 -13.63
N ASP A 34 0.03 5.20 -13.43
CA ASP A 34 -0.45 4.81 -12.10
C ASP A 34 0.75 4.31 -11.29
N VAL A 35 0.79 4.67 -10.01
CA VAL A 35 1.80 4.19 -9.06
C VAL A 35 1.09 3.53 -7.90
N LEU A 36 1.46 2.29 -7.59
CA LEU A 36 0.92 1.49 -6.49
C LEU A 36 2.06 0.95 -5.64
N ILE A 37 1.98 1.10 -4.31
CA ILE A 37 2.94 0.50 -3.39
C ILE A 37 2.24 -0.53 -2.48
N CYS A 38 2.80 -1.73 -2.41
CA CYS A 38 2.31 -2.82 -1.57
C CYS A 38 3.32 -3.14 -0.46
N PRO A 39 3.22 -2.51 0.73
CA PRO A 39 4.12 -2.78 1.86
C PRO A 39 3.71 -4.07 2.62
N PRO A 40 4.55 -4.60 3.53
CA PRO A 40 4.09 -5.55 4.53
C PRO A 40 2.84 -5.01 5.25
N ALA A 41 1.88 -5.89 5.58
CA ALA A 41 0.62 -5.49 6.20
C ALA A 41 0.80 -4.63 7.47
N THR A 42 1.90 -4.85 8.22
CA THR A 42 2.27 -4.09 9.43
C THR A 42 2.60 -2.61 9.19
N LEU A 43 2.79 -2.21 7.93
CA LEU A 43 3.09 -0.83 7.52
C LEU A 43 1.97 -0.19 6.69
N LEU A 44 0.96 -0.95 6.24
CA LEU A 44 -0.04 -0.49 5.28
C LEU A 44 -0.72 0.82 5.71
N SER A 45 -1.31 0.88 6.90
CA SER A 45 -2.05 2.10 7.34
C SER A 45 -1.15 3.33 7.40
N ARG A 46 0.05 3.19 7.99
CA ARG A 46 1.02 4.31 8.10
C ARG A 46 1.55 4.77 6.74
N LEU A 47 1.66 3.87 5.77
CA LEU A 47 2.03 4.21 4.40
C LEU A 47 0.88 4.92 3.67
N SER A 48 -0.35 4.42 3.83
CA SER A 48 -1.57 5.04 3.27
C SER A 48 -1.79 6.46 3.81
N GLU A 49 -1.55 6.69 5.10
CA GLU A 49 -1.63 8.03 5.70
C GLU A 49 -0.67 9.02 5.03
N ARG A 50 0.56 8.60 4.73
CA ARG A 50 1.60 9.45 4.09
C ARG A 50 1.34 9.72 2.62
N THR A 51 0.63 8.82 1.94
CA THR A 51 0.26 8.96 0.52
C THR A 51 -1.10 9.61 0.33
N SER A 52 -1.82 9.91 1.43
CA SER A 52 -3.12 10.58 1.39
C SER A 52 -3.04 11.90 0.63
N GLY A 53 -3.92 12.06 -0.37
CA GLY A 53 -3.96 13.24 -1.25
C GLY A 53 -2.87 13.27 -2.34
N SER A 54 -1.99 12.27 -2.41
CA SER A 54 -0.99 12.15 -3.48
C SER A 54 -1.51 11.33 -4.67
N ALA A 55 -0.69 11.24 -5.72
CA ALA A 55 -0.97 10.38 -6.88
C ALA A 55 -0.54 8.90 -6.68
N VAL A 56 0.00 8.54 -5.51
CA VAL A 56 0.46 7.19 -5.19
C VAL A 56 -0.64 6.43 -4.45
N ALA A 57 -1.07 5.30 -5.00
CA ALA A 57 -1.99 4.37 -4.35
C ALA A 57 -1.24 3.36 -3.48
N THR A 58 -1.96 2.74 -2.54
CA THR A 58 -1.43 1.69 -1.65
C THR A 58 -2.27 0.43 -1.74
N GLY A 59 -1.68 -0.74 -1.48
CA GLY A 59 -2.41 -2.01 -1.54
C GLY A 59 -1.82 -3.08 -0.62
N GLY A 60 -2.62 -4.10 -0.32
CA GLY A 60 -2.11 -5.30 0.35
C GLY A 60 -1.23 -6.14 -0.58
N GLN A 61 -0.32 -6.93 -0.01
CA GLN A 61 0.44 -7.92 -0.78
C GLN A 61 -0.32 -9.24 -0.99
N ASP A 62 -1.25 -9.53 -0.08
CA ASP A 62 -2.10 -10.72 -0.10
C ASP A 62 -3.43 -10.38 0.57
N CYS A 63 -4.49 -11.12 0.21
CA CYS A 63 -5.78 -11.02 0.84
C CYS A 63 -6.49 -12.38 0.82
N HIS A 64 -7.08 -12.73 1.96
CA HIS A 64 -7.88 -13.93 2.05
C HIS A 64 -9.19 -13.78 1.26
N ARG A 65 -9.62 -14.87 0.62
CA ARG A 65 -10.81 -14.91 -0.25
C ARG A 65 -12.14 -14.63 0.47
N ASN A 66 -12.21 -14.95 1.76
CA ASN A 66 -13.39 -14.68 2.59
C ASN A 66 -13.23 -13.32 3.28
N THR A 67 -14.35 -12.61 3.46
CA THR A 67 -14.40 -11.27 4.06
C THR A 67 -14.08 -11.26 5.56
N SER A 68 -14.40 -12.33 6.29
CA SER A 68 -14.07 -12.56 7.70
C SER A 68 -14.21 -14.05 8.06
N GLY A 69 -13.68 -14.46 9.22
CA GLY A 69 -13.82 -15.83 9.72
C GLY A 69 -12.68 -16.27 10.63
N ALA A 70 -12.68 -17.55 11.01
CA ALA A 70 -11.63 -18.17 11.83
C ALA A 70 -10.38 -18.50 10.99
N HIS A 71 -9.72 -17.46 10.47
CA HIS A 71 -8.56 -17.54 9.58
C HIS A 71 -7.35 -16.88 10.25
N THR A 72 -6.79 -17.54 11.28
CA THR A 72 -5.71 -16.96 12.08
C THR A 72 -4.49 -16.62 11.22
N GLY A 73 -4.09 -15.34 11.24
CA GLY A 73 -2.92 -14.82 10.51
C GLY A 73 -3.24 -14.18 9.17
N ASP A 74 -4.46 -14.37 8.64
CA ASP A 74 -4.87 -13.82 7.36
C ASP A 74 -5.41 -12.39 7.47
N VAL A 75 -5.37 -11.66 6.35
CA VAL A 75 -5.92 -10.31 6.20
C VAL A 75 -7.02 -10.32 5.15
N SER A 76 -8.17 -9.69 5.43
CA SER A 76 -9.25 -9.58 4.44
C SER A 76 -9.14 -8.32 3.59
N ALA A 77 -9.77 -8.33 2.42
CA ALA A 77 -9.86 -7.13 1.57
C ALA A 77 -10.48 -5.93 2.30
N ALA A 78 -11.45 -6.17 3.19
CA ALA A 78 -12.06 -5.11 4.00
C ALA A 78 -11.06 -4.48 5.00
N MET A 79 -10.17 -5.28 5.60
CA MET A 79 -9.11 -4.77 6.48
C MET A 79 -8.06 -3.95 5.71
N ILE A 80 -7.74 -4.35 4.47
CA ILE A 80 -6.85 -3.59 3.58
C ILE A 80 -7.47 -2.24 3.25
N ALA A 81 -8.75 -2.22 2.88
CA ALA A 81 -9.49 -1.00 2.57
C ALA A 81 -9.61 -0.06 3.79
N ASP A 82 -9.88 -0.62 4.97
CA ASP A 82 -9.92 0.14 6.23
C ASP A 82 -8.55 0.78 6.57
N ALA A 83 -7.46 0.08 6.27
CA ALA A 83 -6.10 0.61 6.35
C ALA A 83 -5.73 1.57 5.19
N GLY A 84 -6.67 1.95 4.33
CA GLY A 84 -6.49 2.91 3.25
C GLY A 84 -5.94 2.34 1.93
N GLY A 85 -5.80 1.02 1.80
CA GLY A 85 -5.44 0.38 0.53
C GLY A 85 -6.60 0.35 -0.47
N THR A 86 -6.28 0.29 -1.76
CA THR A 86 -7.24 0.34 -2.88
C THR A 86 -7.09 -0.80 -3.86
#